data_AF-A0A962XKA6-F1
#
_entry.id   AF-A0A962XKA6-F1
#
_cell.length_a   1.000
_cell.length_b   1.000
_cell.length_c   1.000
_cell.angle_alpha   90.00
_cell.angle_beta   90.00
_cell.angle_gamma   90.00
#
_symmetry.space_group_name_H-M   'P 1'
#
loop_
_entity.id
_entity.type
_entity.pdbx_description
1 polymer ?
#
loop_
_entity_poly.entity_id
_entity_poly.type
_entity_poly.pdbx_seq_one_letter_code
_entity_poly.pdbx_strand_id
1 'polypeptide(L)'
;MSTSFLQRLILLSALFWPGESAFAIAPLVLHDFEHATSPTPGISMGSWTINPDFPAGRISDRLKPVQRGESHRALYLQYRFNSGANEAIGWQLSLSDLDASAYDHLELWIRGDDHAGFAKTLKLEFKQPLPGGPSGLLRQGSTVIDGITSSWQRFRVPLHWMNGIDEWMHLRQFALVLQPRRSPVTEGAYWLDDIALVKTGQTGPSIYDRVIPPEKTAWETALGGKDAVQPYIRARLAGWPERLTAASAELPKDDQAFLDRLARDTWRGLAALSDREHGLPLDTVRFHGSAAPEHAWIGDYTNVTNIGLFLIDIIAARELGFINASEARDRLSRTLASLERLETWQGFFFNYYDTTTLERTSHFVSFVDSAWLTAGLMVVRNSVPELAGRCTRLIERENYQVFYDPADQLMMHGYYVHLPHRAEYNYGLLYSEARLGSLIAIGKGDVPEEHWYRMARTFPRYFDWQSQSPKRRVERTVNGYTFPGGYFTWKKMKYVPSWGGSLFEALMPLLVLDEQRYAPASLGGNAVAHTEIHRRFA
;
A
#
# COMPACT_ATOMS: atom_id res chain seq x y z
N MET A 1 -25.22 9.16 -20.57
CA MET A 1 -26.26 9.48 -19.57
C MET A 1 -25.89 8.78 -18.28
N SER A 2 -25.11 9.49 -17.48
CA SER A 2 -24.57 9.07 -16.19
C SER A 2 -25.39 9.74 -15.08
N THR A 3 -25.81 9.00 -14.06
CA THR A 3 -25.85 9.45 -12.65
C THR A 3 -26.44 8.38 -11.73
N SER A 4 -25.81 8.27 -10.57
CA SER A 4 -26.31 7.82 -9.27
C SER A 4 -26.72 6.36 -9.07
N PHE A 5 -25.80 5.59 -8.49
CA PHE A 5 -26.11 4.38 -7.71
C PHE A 5 -25.54 4.45 -6.27
N LEU A 6 -25.38 5.66 -5.73
CA LEU A 6 -24.70 5.90 -4.44
C LEU A 6 -25.52 6.73 -3.44
N GLN A 7 -26.85 6.67 -3.53
CA GLN A 7 -27.75 7.20 -2.51
C GLN A 7 -28.89 6.21 -2.26
N ARG A 8 -28.77 5.41 -1.21
CA ARG A 8 -29.85 4.85 -0.37
C ARG A 8 -29.28 3.80 0.57
N LEU A 9 -29.00 4.16 1.82
CA LEU A 9 -29.25 3.34 3.02
C LEU A 9 -28.70 4.05 4.27
N ILE A 10 -29.47 5.01 4.80
CA ILE A 10 -29.46 5.35 6.23
C ILE A 10 -30.90 5.72 6.58
N LEU A 11 -31.63 4.86 7.29
CA LEU A 11 -32.82 5.22 8.05
C LEU A 11 -33.12 4.18 9.13
N LEU A 12 -32.99 4.65 10.38
CA LEU A 12 -33.73 4.31 11.61
C LEU A 12 -33.67 2.88 12.19
N SER A 13 -32.99 2.78 13.34
CA SER A 13 -33.62 2.23 14.55
C SER A 13 -32.94 2.79 15.80
N ALA A 14 -33.58 3.78 16.43
CA ALA A 14 -33.24 4.25 17.77
C ALA A 14 -33.93 3.35 18.80
N LEU A 15 -33.14 2.60 19.57
CA LEU A 15 -33.56 1.99 20.82
C LEU A 15 -32.79 2.70 21.94
N PHE A 16 -33.52 3.50 22.72
CA PHE A 16 -32.99 4.21 23.88
C PHE A 16 -32.63 3.21 24.98
N TRP A 17 -31.35 3.17 25.36
CA TRP A 17 -30.91 2.63 26.64
C TRP A 17 -30.66 3.80 27.60
N PRO A 18 -31.29 3.85 28.79
CA PRO A 18 -31.05 4.93 29.72
C PRO A 18 -29.85 4.59 30.62
N GLY A 19 -28.96 5.57 30.79
CA GLY A 19 -28.03 5.59 31.91
C GLY A 19 -26.56 5.39 31.55
N GLU A 20 -25.96 6.41 30.94
CA GLU A 20 -24.60 6.85 31.25
C GLU A 20 -24.49 8.31 30.84
N SER A 21 -24.51 9.21 31.83
CA SER A 21 -24.14 10.60 31.63
C SER A 21 -22.63 10.65 31.39
N ALA A 22 -22.22 10.38 30.16
CA ALA A 22 -20.85 10.58 29.70
C ALA A 22 -20.52 12.07 29.79
N PHE A 23 -19.52 12.43 30.58
CA PHE A 23 -18.95 13.77 30.56
C PHE A 23 -18.54 14.09 29.11
N ALA A 24 -19.20 15.06 28.49
CA ALA A 24 -18.83 15.50 27.15
C ALA A 24 -17.43 16.11 27.22
N ILE A 25 -16.46 15.49 26.56
CA ILE A 25 -15.10 16.04 26.43
C ILE A 25 -15.20 17.30 25.58
N ALA A 26 -14.83 18.44 26.14
CA ALA A 26 -14.84 19.71 25.42
C ALA A 26 -13.88 19.67 24.22
N PRO A 27 -14.20 20.31 23.09
CA PRO A 27 -13.27 20.45 21.98
C PRO A 27 -11.92 21.03 22.40
N LEU A 28 -10.83 20.43 21.94
CA LEU A 28 -9.50 21.00 22.05
C LEU A 28 -9.22 21.88 20.84
N VAL A 29 -9.38 23.20 21.02
CA VAL A 29 -9.17 24.18 19.95
C VAL A 29 -7.68 24.38 19.71
N LEU A 30 -7.20 23.96 18.54
CA LEU A 30 -5.81 24.19 18.12
C LEU A 30 -5.61 25.64 17.66
N HIS A 31 -6.61 26.22 16.98
CA HIS A 31 -6.61 27.64 16.63
C HIS A 31 -8.01 28.11 16.19
N ASP A 32 -8.50 29.22 16.72
CA ASP A 32 -9.79 29.88 16.38
C ASP A 32 -9.64 31.11 15.48
N PHE A 33 -8.43 31.68 15.38
CA PHE A 33 -8.08 32.78 14.47
C PHE A 33 -8.75 34.14 14.75
N GLU A 34 -9.40 34.27 15.90
CA GLU A 34 -9.87 35.57 16.41
C GLU A 34 -8.69 36.46 16.83
N HIS A 35 -7.61 35.83 17.31
CA HIS A 35 -6.35 36.48 17.68
C HIS A 35 -5.15 35.82 17.00
N ALA A 36 -4.01 36.51 16.98
CA ALA A 36 -2.77 36.01 16.37
C ALA A 36 -2.16 34.83 17.16
N THR A 37 -2.47 34.74 18.45
CA THR A 37 -2.06 33.63 19.32
C THR A 37 -3.19 32.64 19.45
N SER A 38 -2.85 31.35 19.38
CA SER A 38 -3.78 30.26 19.66
C SER A 38 -4.34 30.34 21.10
N PRO A 39 -5.62 29.97 21.33
CA PRO A 39 -6.18 29.82 22.67
C PRO A 39 -5.52 28.68 23.46
N THR A 40 -4.99 27.67 22.76
CA THR A 40 -4.15 26.61 23.37
C THR A 40 -2.70 27.09 23.45
N PRO A 41 -2.10 27.17 24.66
CA PRO A 41 -0.72 27.64 24.84
C PRO A 41 0.32 26.81 24.09
N GLY A 42 1.39 27.46 23.62
CA GLY A 42 2.51 26.80 22.95
C GLY A 42 2.25 26.38 21.50
N ILE A 43 1.11 26.76 20.93
CA ILE A 43 0.85 26.61 19.50
C ILE A 43 1.31 27.86 18.75
N SER A 44 2.05 27.67 17.66
CA SER A 44 2.49 28.76 16.78
C SER A 44 2.27 28.42 15.31
N MET A 45 1.96 29.42 14.50
CA MET A 45 1.76 29.29 13.06
C MET A 45 3.10 29.41 12.32
N GLY A 46 3.22 28.69 11.19
CA GLY A 46 4.37 28.80 10.31
C GLY A 46 4.11 28.24 8.92
N SER A 47 5.09 28.39 8.03
CA SER A 47 5.09 27.76 6.72
C SER A 47 6.43 27.08 6.43
N TRP A 48 6.41 26.11 5.53
CA TRP A 48 7.57 25.32 5.16
C TRP A 48 7.57 24.94 3.68
N THR A 49 8.76 24.60 3.20
CA THR A 49 9.03 23.97 1.90
C THR A 49 9.93 22.77 2.16
N ILE A 50 9.84 21.72 1.34
CA ILE A 50 10.67 20.51 1.51
C ILE A 50 12.16 20.85 1.47
N ASN A 51 12.58 21.63 0.46
CA ASN A 51 13.94 22.11 0.32
C ASN A 51 14.02 23.63 0.58
N PRO A 52 14.58 24.09 1.72
CA PRO A 52 14.72 25.52 2.03
C PRO A 52 15.67 26.26 1.07
N ASP A 53 16.69 25.58 0.54
CA ASP A 53 17.67 26.20 -0.37
C ASP A 53 17.07 26.43 -1.77
N PHE A 54 16.10 25.61 -2.15
CA PHE A 54 15.39 25.67 -3.43
C PHE A 54 13.88 25.58 -3.18
N PRO A 55 13.25 26.65 -2.64
CA PRO A 55 11.86 26.61 -2.24
C PRO A 55 10.96 26.29 -3.44
N ALA A 56 10.01 25.37 -3.24
CA ALA A 56 9.03 25.01 -4.28
C ALA A 56 7.94 26.07 -4.47
N GLY A 57 7.83 27.00 -3.52
CA GLY A 57 6.83 28.06 -3.53
C GLY A 57 6.89 28.89 -2.26
N ARG A 58 5.85 29.70 -2.03
CA ARG A 58 5.68 30.53 -0.84
C ARG A 58 4.24 30.46 -0.35
N ILE A 59 4.09 30.64 0.95
CA ILE A 59 2.81 30.78 1.62
C ILE A 59 2.85 32.06 2.44
N SER A 60 1.75 32.81 2.44
CA SER A 60 1.54 33.92 3.35
C SER A 60 0.20 33.76 4.04
N ASP A 61 0.21 33.88 5.35
CA ASP A 61 -0.98 33.85 6.20
C ASP A 61 -1.25 35.23 6.80
N ARG A 62 -2.54 35.62 6.83
CA ARG A 62 -2.99 36.88 7.44
C ARG A 62 -4.37 36.71 8.04
N LEU A 63 -4.55 37.16 9.28
CA LEU A 63 -5.88 37.26 9.87
C LEU A 63 -6.67 38.40 9.23
N LYS A 64 -7.80 38.07 8.61
CA LYS A 64 -8.68 39.03 7.93
C LYS A 64 -10.09 39.00 8.54
N PRO A 65 -10.80 40.14 8.54
CA PRO A 65 -12.19 40.18 8.98
C PRO A 65 -13.07 39.27 8.11
N VAL A 66 -13.95 38.51 8.76
CA VAL A 66 -15.02 37.72 8.13
C VAL A 66 -16.28 37.81 8.99
N GLN A 67 -17.41 37.36 8.45
CA GLN A 67 -18.59 37.08 9.26
C GLN A 67 -18.99 35.63 9.02
N ARG A 68 -18.71 34.76 9.99
CA ARG A 68 -19.08 33.33 9.93
C ARG A 68 -19.60 32.89 11.31
N GLY A 69 -20.93 32.90 11.47
CA GLY A 69 -21.53 32.65 12.78
C GLY A 69 -21.05 33.69 13.79
N GLU A 70 -20.42 33.22 14.87
CA GLU A 70 -19.81 34.04 15.92
C GLU A 70 -18.37 34.47 15.60
N SER A 71 -17.73 33.89 14.57
CA SER A 71 -16.37 34.26 14.17
C SER A 71 -16.36 35.59 13.40
N HIS A 72 -15.47 36.48 13.83
CA HIS A 72 -15.28 37.82 13.27
C HIS A 72 -14.00 37.91 12.44
N ARG A 73 -13.10 36.94 12.57
CA ARG A 73 -11.85 36.85 11.81
C ARG A 73 -11.59 35.42 11.40
N ALA A 74 -10.81 35.27 10.35
CA ALA A 74 -10.34 33.97 9.88
C ALA A 74 -8.94 34.12 9.30
N LEU A 75 -8.22 33.00 9.20
CA LEU A 75 -6.94 32.96 8.52
C LEU A 75 -7.16 32.98 7.02
N TYR A 76 -6.62 34.00 6.35
CA TYR A 76 -6.50 34.02 4.90
C TYR A 76 -5.11 33.50 4.51
N LEU A 77 -5.09 32.32 3.90
CA LEU A 77 -3.88 31.60 3.50
C LEU A 77 -3.70 31.69 1.99
N GLN A 78 -2.73 32.47 1.53
CA GLN A 78 -2.37 32.57 0.11
C GLN A 78 -1.13 31.73 -0.16
N TYR A 79 -1.10 31.06 -1.31
CA TYR A 79 0.05 30.28 -1.75
C TYR A 79 0.40 30.57 -3.21
N ARG A 80 1.68 30.41 -3.55
CA ARG A 80 2.18 30.43 -4.93
C ARG A 80 3.28 29.40 -5.10
N PHE A 81 3.16 28.55 -6.11
CA PHE A 81 4.21 27.63 -6.55
C PHE A 81 5.18 28.34 -7.51
N ASN A 82 6.46 27.99 -7.42
CA ASN A 82 7.44 28.41 -8.40
C ASN A 82 7.26 27.64 -9.72
N SER A 83 7.68 28.24 -10.83
CA SER A 83 7.59 27.60 -12.15
C SER A 83 8.33 26.26 -12.15
N GLY A 84 7.66 25.19 -12.58
CA GLY A 84 8.23 23.83 -12.63
C GLY A 84 8.36 23.13 -11.26
N ALA A 85 7.77 23.69 -10.19
CA ALA A 85 7.80 23.06 -8.86
C ALA A 85 7.14 21.67 -8.87
N ASN A 86 7.82 20.70 -8.25
CA ASN A 86 7.34 19.33 -8.08
C ASN A 86 7.22 18.92 -6.61
N GLU A 87 7.77 19.71 -5.70
CA GLU A 87 7.78 19.46 -4.25
C GLU A 87 6.63 20.22 -3.58
N ALA A 88 6.10 19.64 -2.49
CA ALA A 88 5.04 20.27 -1.73
C ALA A 88 5.54 21.47 -0.92
N ILE A 89 4.63 22.41 -0.67
CA ILE A 89 4.78 23.45 0.36
C ILE A 89 3.66 23.25 1.39
N GLY A 90 3.83 23.78 2.59
CA GLY A 90 2.79 23.63 3.61
C GLY A 90 2.73 24.75 4.61
N TRP A 91 1.53 24.94 5.16
CA TRP A 91 1.27 25.77 6.32
C TRP A 91 1.07 24.85 7.52
N GLN A 92 1.49 25.28 8.70
CA GLN A 92 1.47 24.43 9.89
C GLN A 92 1.14 25.17 11.18
N LEU A 93 0.65 24.38 12.14
CA LEU A 93 0.68 24.66 13.56
C LEU A 93 1.78 23.81 14.20
N SER A 94 2.78 24.45 14.80
CA SER A 94 3.74 23.77 15.69
C SER A 94 3.05 23.48 17.02
N LEU A 95 3.08 22.23 17.47
CA LEU A 95 2.40 21.75 18.66
C LEU A 95 3.41 21.41 19.77
N SER A 96 3.11 21.82 21.00
CA SER A 96 3.99 21.64 22.16
C SER A 96 3.70 20.34 22.90
N ASP A 97 4.08 19.21 22.29
CA ASP A 97 3.91 17.87 22.87
C ASP A 97 2.44 17.52 23.16
N LEU A 98 1.56 17.76 22.19
CA LEU A 98 0.13 17.71 22.41
C LEU A 98 -0.38 16.27 22.56
N ASP A 99 -1.15 16.02 23.62
CA ASP A 99 -1.91 14.78 23.82
C ASP A 99 -3.33 14.95 23.26
N ALA A 100 -3.64 14.14 22.25
CA ALA A 100 -4.93 14.07 21.59
C ALA A 100 -5.62 12.69 21.75
N SER A 101 -5.12 11.83 22.64
CA SER A 101 -5.62 10.46 22.84
C SER A 101 -7.10 10.40 23.23
N ALA A 102 -7.61 11.49 23.83
CA ALA A 102 -9.01 11.64 24.21
C ALA A 102 -9.95 12.02 23.05
N TYR A 103 -9.45 12.30 21.84
CA TYR A 103 -10.25 12.78 20.71
C TYR A 103 -10.30 11.74 19.59
N ASP A 104 -11.31 11.83 18.72
CA ASP A 104 -11.49 10.89 17.61
C ASP A 104 -11.66 11.56 16.24
N HIS A 105 -11.83 12.89 16.19
CA HIS A 105 -11.85 13.64 14.93
C HIS A 105 -11.06 14.95 15.00
N LEU A 106 -10.55 15.34 13.84
CA LEU A 106 -10.19 16.72 13.51
C LEU A 106 -11.41 17.43 12.92
N GLU A 107 -11.72 18.61 13.42
CA GLU A 107 -12.72 19.53 12.86
C GLU A 107 -12.02 20.80 12.38
N LEU A 108 -12.36 21.27 11.19
CA LEU A 108 -11.95 22.57 10.68
C LEU A 108 -13.01 23.19 9.77
N TRP A 109 -13.06 24.51 9.75
CA TRP A 109 -13.79 25.25 8.73
C TRP A 109 -12.85 25.73 7.64
N ILE A 110 -13.26 25.53 6.40
CA ILE A 110 -12.49 25.93 5.23
C ILE A 110 -13.40 26.37 4.09
N ARG A 111 -12.92 27.33 3.30
CA ARG A 111 -13.42 27.61 1.95
C ARG A 111 -12.28 28.04 1.04
N GLY A 112 -12.41 27.76 -0.25
CA GLY A 112 -11.55 28.31 -1.28
C GLY A 112 -11.88 29.76 -1.61
N ASP A 113 -10.93 30.48 -2.20
CA ASP A 113 -11.14 31.81 -2.77
C ASP A 113 -11.33 31.71 -4.29
N ASP A 114 -12.55 31.94 -4.79
CA ASP A 114 -12.86 31.86 -6.23
C ASP A 114 -12.07 32.88 -7.08
N HIS A 115 -11.69 34.03 -6.51
CA HIS A 115 -10.94 35.04 -7.25
C HIS A 115 -9.46 34.66 -7.38
N ALA A 116 -8.88 34.06 -6.33
CA ALA A 116 -7.50 33.59 -6.37
C ALA A 116 -7.35 32.23 -7.04
N GLY A 117 -8.39 31.39 -7.01
CA GLY A 117 -8.34 29.98 -7.36
C GLY A 117 -7.89 29.10 -6.19
N PHE A 118 -8.23 27.80 -6.25
CA PHE A 118 -7.87 26.83 -5.22
C PHE A 118 -8.00 25.38 -5.73
N ALA A 119 -7.33 24.44 -5.06
CA ALA A 119 -7.55 23.01 -5.27
C ALA A 119 -8.75 22.53 -4.43
N LYS A 120 -9.59 21.67 -5.01
CA LYS A 120 -10.74 21.09 -4.31
C LYS A 120 -10.35 20.03 -3.28
N THR A 121 -9.14 19.50 -3.42
CA THR A 121 -8.52 18.56 -2.49
C THR A 121 -7.42 19.26 -1.69
N LEU A 122 -7.27 18.87 -0.42
CA LEU A 122 -6.20 19.35 0.44
C LEU A 122 -5.71 18.23 1.36
N LYS A 123 -4.39 18.02 1.40
CA LYS A 123 -3.78 17.04 2.30
C LYS A 123 -3.64 17.64 3.69
N LEU A 124 -4.11 16.91 4.69
CA LEU A 124 -3.98 17.21 6.12
C LEU A 124 -2.99 16.24 6.74
N GLU A 125 -2.12 16.71 7.63
CA GLU A 125 -1.06 15.90 8.21
C GLU A 125 -0.84 16.23 9.68
N PHE A 126 -0.69 15.20 10.50
CA PHE A 126 -0.10 15.30 11.83
C PHE A 126 1.28 14.64 11.86
N LYS A 127 2.17 15.15 12.72
CA LYS A 127 3.46 14.52 13.01
C LYS A 127 3.67 14.30 14.49
N GLN A 128 4.34 13.20 14.81
CA GLN A 128 4.84 12.91 16.16
C GLN A 128 6.22 12.25 16.10
N PRO A 129 7.00 12.21 17.20
CA PRO A 129 8.27 11.51 17.24
C PRO A 129 8.10 10.05 16.83
N LEU A 130 9.04 9.51 16.05
CA LEU A 130 9.10 8.09 15.77
C LEU A 130 9.71 7.35 16.98
N PRO A 131 8.96 6.50 17.70
CA PRO A 131 9.52 5.75 18.83
C PRO A 131 10.66 4.83 18.35
N GLY A 132 11.80 4.86 19.04
CA GLY A 132 12.99 4.07 18.67
C GLY A 132 13.74 4.57 17.42
N GLY A 133 13.30 5.66 16.80
CA GLY A 133 13.99 6.31 15.69
C GLY A 133 15.14 7.23 16.16
N PRO A 134 15.97 7.73 15.22
CA PRO A 134 16.93 8.79 15.51
C PRO A 134 16.26 10.01 16.15
N SER A 135 16.96 10.70 17.04
CA SER A 135 16.46 11.90 17.70
C SER A 135 16.00 12.95 16.68
N GLY A 136 14.79 13.48 16.85
CA GLY A 136 14.18 14.47 15.96
C GLY A 136 13.49 13.90 14.72
N LEU A 137 13.59 12.59 14.45
CA LEU A 137 12.84 11.97 13.35
C LEU A 137 11.35 11.89 13.72
N LEU A 138 10.52 12.48 12.88
CA LEU A 138 9.08 12.46 13.04
C LEU A 138 8.48 11.43 12.08
N ARG A 139 7.50 10.68 12.57
CA ARG A 139 6.53 9.98 11.73
C ARG A 139 5.35 10.90 11.45
N GLN A 140 4.68 10.65 10.35
CA GLN A 140 3.49 11.40 9.94
C GLN A 140 2.31 10.46 9.81
N GLY A 141 1.11 10.99 10.04
CA GLY A 141 -0.12 10.40 9.54
C GLY A 141 -0.93 11.45 8.83
N SER A 142 -1.55 11.06 7.73
CA SER A 142 -2.18 12.02 6.84
C SER A 142 -3.42 11.49 6.16
N THR A 143 -4.24 12.42 5.70
CA THR A 143 -5.43 12.13 4.90
C THR A 143 -5.69 13.30 3.95
N VAL A 144 -6.63 13.13 3.03
CA VAL A 144 -7.01 14.15 2.06
C VAL A 144 -8.46 14.49 2.28
N ILE A 145 -8.79 15.77 2.44
CA ILE A 145 -10.17 16.22 2.29
C ILE A 145 -10.41 16.59 0.84
N ASP A 146 -11.60 16.30 0.32
CA ASP A 146 -12.04 16.60 -1.04
C ASP A 146 -13.37 17.36 -1.01
N GLY A 147 -13.72 18.00 -2.12
CA GLY A 147 -14.96 18.74 -2.27
C GLY A 147 -14.95 20.10 -1.59
N ILE A 148 -13.78 20.71 -1.41
CA ILE A 148 -13.69 22.12 -1.00
C ILE A 148 -14.37 22.99 -2.06
N THR A 149 -15.20 23.91 -1.60
CA THR A 149 -15.91 24.91 -2.41
C THR A 149 -15.54 26.32 -1.96
N SER A 150 -16.05 27.34 -2.63
CA SER A 150 -15.91 28.73 -2.20
C SER A 150 -16.87 29.17 -1.09
N SER A 151 -17.74 28.26 -0.65
CA SER A 151 -18.59 28.44 0.52
C SER A 151 -17.95 27.82 1.76
N TRP A 152 -18.16 28.43 2.93
CA TRP A 152 -17.69 27.87 4.20
C TRP A 152 -18.26 26.46 4.40
N GLN A 153 -17.36 25.49 4.53
CA GLN A 153 -17.67 24.11 4.84
C GLN A 153 -16.96 23.70 6.12
N ARG A 154 -17.66 22.90 6.91
CA ARG A 154 -17.09 22.24 8.07
C ARG A 154 -16.68 20.84 7.68
N PHE A 155 -15.39 20.55 7.76
CA PHE A 155 -14.87 19.20 7.61
C PHE A 155 -14.68 18.58 8.99
N ARG A 156 -15.19 17.36 9.15
CA ARG A 156 -14.98 16.53 10.33
C ARG A 156 -14.35 15.23 9.87
N VAL A 157 -13.09 15.03 10.25
CA VAL A 157 -12.20 14.02 9.68
C VAL A 157 -11.83 13.03 10.78
N PRO A 158 -12.20 11.73 10.66
CA PRO A 158 -11.78 10.72 11.62
C PRO A 158 -10.26 10.64 11.72
N LEU A 159 -9.74 10.69 12.94
CA LEU A 159 -8.31 10.57 13.18
C LEU A 159 -7.77 9.22 12.70
N HIS A 160 -8.58 8.16 12.75
CA HIS A 160 -8.27 6.83 12.22
C HIS A 160 -7.97 6.78 10.72
N TRP A 161 -8.30 7.82 9.94
CA TRP A 161 -7.92 7.88 8.53
C TRP A 161 -6.45 8.32 8.33
N MET A 162 -5.85 8.94 9.34
CA MET A 162 -4.48 9.47 9.30
C MET A 162 -3.48 8.42 9.80
N ASN A 163 -3.31 7.37 9.00
CA ASN A 163 -2.44 6.23 9.31
C ASN A 163 -0.99 6.68 9.47
N GLY A 164 -0.28 6.18 10.50
CA GLY A 164 1.11 6.55 10.80
C GLY A 164 1.28 7.38 12.08
N ILE A 165 0.17 7.81 12.67
CA ILE A 165 0.05 8.26 14.06
C ILE A 165 -0.60 7.14 14.87
N ASP A 166 0.15 6.56 15.81
CA ASP A 166 -0.42 5.69 16.84
C ASP A 166 -0.52 6.44 18.15
N GLU A 167 -1.51 6.04 18.96
CA GLU A 167 -1.79 6.54 20.32
C GLU A 167 -2.21 8.01 20.41
N TRP A 168 -2.00 8.81 19.35
CA TRP A 168 -2.39 10.23 19.30
C TRP A 168 -1.79 11.06 20.45
N MET A 169 -0.62 10.66 20.92
CA MET A 169 0.17 11.37 21.92
C MET A 169 1.41 11.99 21.30
N HIS A 170 1.98 12.98 21.99
CA HIS A 170 3.23 13.63 21.60
C HIS A 170 3.22 14.33 20.25
N LEU A 171 2.06 14.84 19.82
CA LEU A 171 1.93 15.51 18.54
C LEU A 171 2.78 16.80 18.53
N ARG A 172 3.52 16.98 17.45
CA ARG A 172 4.47 18.10 17.24
C ARG A 172 4.03 19.05 16.15
N GLN A 173 3.19 18.59 15.23
CA GLN A 173 2.78 19.40 14.10
C GLN A 173 1.40 18.99 13.61
N PHE A 174 0.58 19.98 13.25
CA PHE A 174 -0.53 19.84 12.32
C PHE A 174 -0.22 20.67 11.07
N ALA A 175 -0.50 20.16 9.87
CA ALA A 175 -0.20 20.88 8.63
C ALA A 175 -1.23 20.68 7.52
N LEU A 176 -1.36 21.73 6.71
CA LEU A 176 -2.02 21.73 5.42
C LEU A 176 -0.93 21.64 4.34
N VAL A 177 -0.99 20.61 3.51
CA VAL A 177 0.04 20.30 2.51
C VAL A 177 -0.51 20.56 1.10
N LEU A 178 0.15 21.49 0.40
CA LEU A 178 -0.21 21.95 -0.93
C LEU A 178 0.73 21.31 -1.94
N GLN A 179 0.18 20.53 -2.87
CA GLN A 179 0.95 19.77 -3.85
C GLN A 179 0.80 20.40 -5.25
N PRO A 180 1.90 20.87 -5.88
CA PRO A 180 1.82 21.57 -7.17
C PRO A 180 1.09 20.76 -8.24
N ARG A 181 1.38 19.46 -8.33
CA ARG A 181 0.80 18.53 -9.33
C ARG A 181 -0.68 18.24 -9.14
N ARG A 182 -1.23 18.54 -7.96
CA ARG A 182 -2.66 18.36 -7.64
C ARG A 182 -3.42 19.67 -7.59
N SER A 183 -2.72 20.80 -7.77
CA SER A 183 -3.35 22.10 -7.79
C SER A 183 -3.74 22.47 -9.22
N PRO A 184 -4.99 22.89 -9.48
CA PRO A 184 -5.40 23.39 -10.79
C PRO A 184 -4.81 24.78 -11.08
N VAL A 185 -4.24 25.44 -10.08
CA VAL A 185 -3.69 26.80 -10.17
C VAL A 185 -2.28 26.87 -9.58
N THR A 186 -1.44 27.73 -10.14
CA THR A 186 -0.08 27.97 -9.62
C THR A 186 -0.07 28.93 -8.43
N GLU A 187 -1.11 29.74 -8.27
CA GLU A 187 -1.34 30.64 -7.15
C GLU A 187 -2.80 30.54 -6.74
N GLY A 188 -3.06 30.55 -5.45
CA GLY A 188 -4.42 30.41 -4.93
C GLY A 188 -4.53 30.79 -3.47
N ALA A 189 -5.74 30.67 -2.92
CA ALA A 189 -5.98 30.96 -1.51
C ALA A 189 -7.10 30.15 -0.87
N TYR A 190 -6.98 29.96 0.44
CA TYR A 190 -8.01 29.39 1.31
C TYR A 190 -8.30 30.34 2.46
N TRP A 191 -9.54 30.29 2.94
CA TRP A 191 -9.91 30.80 4.25
C TRP A 191 -10.06 29.63 5.20
N LEU A 192 -9.47 29.74 6.39
CA LEU A 192 -9.47 28.71 7.42
C LEU A 192 -9.96 29.29 8.73
N ASP A 193 -10.73 28.50 9.47
CA ASP A 193 -11.30 28.91 10.74
C ASP A 193 -11.52 27.69 11.66
N ASP A 194 -11.58 27.91 12.97
CA ASP A 194 -11.86 26.91 14.02
C ASP A 194 -11.24 25.52 13.78
N ILE A 195 -9.92 25.39 13.91
CA ILE A 195 -9.24 24.09 13.89
C ILE A 195 -9.29 23.49 15.30
N ALA A 196 -9.96 22.36 15.47
CA ALA A 196 -10.12 21.72 16.77
C ALA A 196 -10.07 20.18 16.68
N LEU A 197 -9.71 19.54 17.79
CA LEU A 197 -9.89 18.11 17.99
C LEU A 197 -11.15 17.88 18.82
N VAL A 198 -11.98 16.93 18.41
CA VAL A 198 -13.30 16.69 19.01
C VAL A 198 -13.52 15.21 19.32
N LYS A 199 -14.30 14.94 20.38
CA LYS A 199 -14.80 13.61 20.72
C LYS A 199 -16.22 13.47 20.23
N THR A 200 -16.45 12.52 19.33
CA THR A 200 -17.78 12.21 18.78
C THR A 200 -18.35 10.92 19.34
N GLY A 201 -17.49 10.01 19.83
CA GLY A 201 -17.89 8.66 20.24
C GLY A 201 -18.01 7.67 19.06
N GLN A 202 -17.78 8.11 17.83
CA GLN A 202 -17.85 7.28 16.62
C GLN A 202 -16.54 7.38 15.84
N THR A 203 -15.50 6.66 16.25
CA THR A 203 -14.13 6.79 15.70
C THR A 203 -13.99 6.58 14.19
N GLY A 204 -15.01 6.01 13.54
CA GLY A 204 -14.98 5.66 12.13
C GLY A 204 -14.06 4.47 11.84
N PRO A 205 -14.05 4.03 10.57
CA PRO A 205 -13.26 2.87 10.16
C PRO A 205 -11.75 3.20 10.15
N SER A 206 -10.94 2.18 10.39
CA SER A 206 -9.47 2.21 10.40
C SER A 206 -8.89 1.17 9.46
N ILE A 207 -7.67 1.38 8.96
CA ILE A 207 -6.92 0.34 8.23
C ILE A 207 -6.69 -0.93 9.05
N TYR A 208 -6.79 -0.84 10.38
CA TYR A 208 -6.62 -1.97 11.30
C TYR A 208 -7.91 -2.76 11.54
N ASP A 209 -9.04 -2.30 11.00
CA ASP A 209 -10.29 -3.03 11.09
C ASP A 209 -10.15 -4.39 10.39
N ARG A 210 -10.51 -5.45 11.11
CA ARG A 210 -10.47 -6.81 10.61
C ARG A 210 -11.77 -7.14 9.91
N VAL A 211 -11.66 -7.86 8.79
CA VAL A 211 -12.83 -8.55 8.24
C VAL A 211 -13.16 -9.72 9.15
N ILE A 212 -14.42 -9.81 9.57
CA ILE A 212 -14.95 -10.96 10.30
C ILE A 212 -15.73 -11.81 9.28
N PRO A 213 -15.14 -12.92 8.77
CA PRO A 213 -15.83 -13.82 7.86
C PRO A 213 -16.94 -14.60 8.60
N PRO A 214 -18.24 -14.35 8.32
CA PRO A 214 -19.34 -14.96 9.07
C PRO A 214 -19.41 -16.48 8.95
N GLU A 215 -19.21 -17.07 7.77
CA GLU A 215 -19.30 -18.53 7.61
C GLU A 215 -18.15 -19.21 8.36
N LYS A 216 -16.94 -18.65 8.25
CA LYS A 216 -15.78 -19.10 8.99
C LYS A 216 -15.98 -19.01 10.50
N THR A 217 -16.51 -17.89 10.99
CA THR A 217 -16.77 -17.69 12.42
C THR A 217 -17.79 -18.71 12.94
N ALA A 218 -18.83 -18.98 12.17
CA ALA A 218 -19.83 -19.99 12.51
C ALA A 218 -19.21 -21.40 12.54
N TRP A 219 -18.37 -21.72 11.54
CA TRP A 219 -17.66 -23.00 11.45
C TRP A 219 -16.70 -23.22 12.63
N GLU A 220 -15.88 -22.22 12.96
CA GLU A 220 -15.00 -22.26 14.13
C GLU A 220 -15.79 -22.44 15.42
N THR A 221 -16.88 -21.67 15.60
CA THR A 221 -17.73 -21.76 16.79
C THR A 221 -18.35 -23.14 16.94
N ALA A 222 -18.88 -23.72 15.86
CA ALA A 222 -19.48 -25.05 15.85
C ALA A 222 -18.49 -26.16 16.21
N LEU A 223 -17.20 -25.95 15.96
CA LEU A 223 -16.13 -26.90 16.23
C LEU A 223 -15.39 -26.64 17.56
N GLY A 224 -15.83 -25.67 18.37
CA GLY A 224 -15.24 -25.39 19.68
C GLY A 224 -14.18 -24.29 19.70
N GLY A 225 -14.12 -23.47 18.65
CA GLY A 225 -13.25 -22.30 18.53
C GLY A 225 -12.06 -22.48 17.59
N LYS A 226 -11.24 -21.42 17.47
CA LYS A 226 -10.14 -21.32 16.48
C LYS A 226 -9.04 -22.38 16.65
N ASP A 227 -8.75 -22.80 17.87
CA ASP A 227 -7.71 -23.80 18.10
C ASP A 227 -8.25 -25.21 17.78
N ALA A 228 -9.54 -25.44 18.03
CA ALA A 228 -10.18 -26.73 17.82
C ALA A 228 -10.36 -27.09 16.33
N VAL A 229 -10.25 -26.11 15.42
CA VAL A 229 -10.33 -26.36 13.97
C VAL A 229 -9.03 -26.86 13.33
N GLN A 230 -7.89 -26.78 14.02
CA GLN A 230 -6.59 -27.17 13.45
C GLN A 230 -6.55 -28.60 12.87
N PRO A 231 -7.09 -29.64 13.53
CA PRO A 231 -7.17 -30.98 12.95
C PRO A 231 -7.97 -31.03 11.65
N TYR A 232 -9.04 -30.22 11.54
CA TYR A 232 -9.86 -30.14 10.33
C TYR A 232 -9.14 -29.42 9.20
N ILE A 233 -8.46 -28.31 9.48
CA ILE A 233 -7.63 -27.59 8.50
C ILE A 233 -6.53 -28.51 7.98
N ARG A 234 -5.83 -29.21 8.88
CA ARG A 234 -4.82 -30.21 8.52
C ARG A 234 -5.39 -31.33 7.66
N ALA A 235 -6.60 -31.81 7.98
CA ALA A 235 -7.30 -32.80 7.18
C ALA A 235 -7.73 -32.27 5.79
N ARG A 236 -7.57 -30.98 5.49
CA ARG A 236 -7.77 -30.44 4.14
C ARG A 236 -6.48 -30.35 3.32
N LEU A 237 -5.32 -30.55 3.92
CA LEU A 237 -4.05 -30.52 3.18
C LEU A 237 -3.96 -31.66 2.16
N ALA A 238 -3.39 -31.37 0.99
CA ALA A 238 -3.18 -32.36 -0.06
C ALA A 238 -2.16 -33.44 0.33
N GLY A 239 -1.26 -33.15 1.27
CA GLY A 239 -0.31 -34.09 1.83
C GLY A 239 0.38 -33.55 3.08
N TRP A 240 1.35 -34.32 3.59
CA TRP A 240 2.13 -33.97 4.77
C TRP A 240 3.58 -34.46 4.62
N PRO A 241 4.60 -33.67 5.00
CA PRO A 241 5.99 -34.11 4.92
C PRO A 241 6.31 -35.15 6.01
N GLU A 242 7.05 -36.19 5.64
CA GLU A 242 7.58 -37.18 6.59
C GLU A 242 8.75 -36.62 7.43
N ARG A 243 9.49 -35.65 6.87
CA ARG A 243 10.63 -34.98 7.52
C ARG A 243 10.69 -33.51 7.11
N LEU A 244 11.21 -32.66 8.00
CA LEU A 244 11.33 -31.21 7.75
C LEU A 244 12.53 -30.83 6.88
N THR A 245 13.67 -31.51 7.09
CA THR A 245 14.94 -31.15 6.44
C THR A 245 15.62 -32.40 5.87
N ALA A 246 16.28 -32.24 4.73
CA ALA A 246 17.22 -33.24 4.24
C ALA A 246 18.57 -33.10 4.96
N ALA A 247 19.22 -34.21 5.29
CA ALA A 247 20.58 -34.16 5.81
C ALA A 247 21.56 -33.74 4.69
N SER A 248 22.54 -32.90 5.01
CA SER A 248 23.52 -32.39 4.02
C SER A 248 24.25 -33.51 3.28
N ALA A 249 24.55 -34.62 3.98
CA ALA A 249 25.21 -35.79 3.39
C ALA A 249 24.37 -36.55 2.34
N GLU A 250 23.04 -36.34 2.33
CA GLU A 250 22.13 -36.95 1.34
C GLU A 250 21.96 -36.09 0.08
N LEU A 251 22.39 -34.83 0.13
CA LEU A 251 22.26 -33.93 -1.00
C LEU A 251 23.28 -34.30 -2.09
N PRO A 252 22.87 -34.33 -3.38
CA PRO A 252 23.82 -34.57 -4.46
C PRO A 252 24.97 -33.57 -4.45
N LYS A 253 26.16 -34.04 -4.80
CA LYS A 253 27.36 -33.19 -4.92
C LYS A 253 27.51 -32.59 -6.33
N ASP A 254 26.84 -33.17 -7.31
CA ASP A 254 26.74 -32.64 -8.65
C ASP A 254 25.72 -31.51 -8.69
N ASP A 255 26.08 -30.36 -9.24
CA ASP A 255 25.25 -29.15 -9.21
C ASP A 255 23.90 -29.37 -9.90
N GLN A 256 23.87 -30.07 -11.04
CA GLN A 256 22.63 -30.33 -11.75
C GLN A 256 21.72 -31.26 -10.95
N ALA A 257 22.27 -32.38 -10.46
CA ALA A 257 21.51 -33.32 -9.63
C ALA A 257 21.02 -32.65 -8.32
N PHE A 258 21.80 -31.74 -7.75
CA PHE A 258 21.42 -30.96 -6.57
C PHE A 258 20.23 -30.04 -6.87
N LEU A 259 20.30 -29.27 -7.97
CA LEU A 259 19.22 -28.38 -8.38
C LEU A 259 17.94 -29.16 -8.73
N ASP A 260 18.07 -30.29 -9.43
CA ASP A 260 16.94 -31.17 -9.74
C ASP A 260 16.27 -31.71 -8.47
N ARG A 261 17.09 -32.10 -7.48
CA ARG A 261 16.60 -32.58 -6.18
C ARG A 261 15.90 -31.46 -5.41
N LEU A 262 16.49 -30.28 -5.37
CA LEU A 262 15.93 -29.10 -4.72
C LEU A 262 14.58 -28.74 -5.33
N ALA A 263 14.50 -28.59 -6.64
CA ALA A 263 13.26 -28.24 -7.34
C ALA A 263 12.15 -29.26 -7.09
N ARG A 264 12.48 -30.56 -7.12
CA ARG A 264 11.52 -31.65 -6.86
C ARG A 264 11.00 -31.63 -5.42
N ASP A 265 11.87 -31.48 -4.44
CA ASP A 265 11.47 -31.46 -3.02
C ASP A 265 10.68 -30.19 -2.69
N THR A 266 11.05 -29.04 -3.27
CA THR A 266 10.26 -27.79 -3.16
C THR A 266 8.86 -27.96 -3.74
N TRP A 267 8.73 -28.48 -4.97
CA TRP A 267 7.42 -28.75 -5.57
C TRP A 267 6.59 -29.71 -4.72
N ARG A 268 7.19 -30.80 -4.23
CA ARG A 268 6.49 -31.75 -3.33
C ARG A 268 5.95 -31.05 -2.09
N GLY A 269 6.73 -30.16 -1.48
CA GLY A 269 6.30 -29.36 -0.33
C GLY A 269 5.12 -28.46 -0.66
N LEU A 270 5.24 -27.64 -1.71
CA LEU A 270 4.17 -26.72 -2.15
C LEU A 270 2.89 -27.45 -2.54
N ALA A 271 3.00 -28.55 -3.29
CA ALA A 271 1.86 -29.35 -3.70
C ALA A 271 1.18 -30.06 -2.52
N ALA A 272 1.93 -30.53 -1.53
CA ALA A 272 1.39 -31.19 -0.34
C ALA A 272 0.74 -30.19 0.63
N LEU A 273 1.38 -29.05 0.88
CA LEU A 273 0.93 -28.01 1.82
C LEU A 273 -0.03 -27.01 1.16
N SER A 274 -0.96 -27.52 0.37
CA SER A 274 -2.04 -26.75 -0.27
C SER A 274 -3.41 -27.32 0.13
N ASP A 275 -4.44 -26.48 0.10
CA ASP A 275 -5.81 -26.91 0.36
C ASP A 275 -6.31 -27.80 -0.78
N ARG A 276 -6.65 -29.06 -0.46
CA ARG A 276 -7.00 -30.08 -1.45
C ARG A 276 -8.35 -29.84 -2.13
N GLU A 277 -9.28 -29.15 -1.45
CA GLU A 277 -10.66 -28.99 -1.91
C GLU A 277 -10.81 -27.81 -2.86
N HIS A 278 -10.32 -26.64 -2.45
CA HIS A 278 -10.32 -25.42 -3.25
C HIS A 278 -9.07 -25.27 -4.12
N GLY A 279 -8.04 -26.10 -3.92
CA GLY A 279 -6.82 -26.04 -4.71
C GLY A 279 -6.06 -24.72 -4.51
N LEU A 280 -6.15 -24.13 -3.32
CA LEU A 280 -5.48 -22.88 -2.99
C LEU A 280 -4.20 -23.16 -2.20
N PRO A 281 -3.09 -22.47 -2.50
CA PRO A 281 -1.89 -22.55 -1.66
C PRO A 281 -2.18 -21.89 -0.32
N LEU A 282 -1.60 -22.40 0.76
CA LEU A 282 -1.66 -21.72 2.05
C LEU A 282 -0.58 -20.65 2.13
N ASP A 283 -0.86 -19.59 2.89
CA ASP A 283 0.13 -18.54 3.13
C ASP A 283 1.22 -18.97 4.11
N THR A 284 0.84 -19.66 5.19
CA THR A 284 1.78 -19.99 6.27
C THR A 284 1.50 -21.37 6.84
N VAL A 285 2.57 -22.16 7.00
CA VAL A 285 2.60 -23.39 7.80
C VAL A 285 3.79 -23.32 8.76
N ARG A 286 3.57 -23.57 10.05
CA ARG A 286 4.61 -23.51 11.09
C ARG A 286 4.77 -24.87 11.74
N PHE A 287 5.93 -25.51 11.58
CA PHE A 287 6.19 -26.87 12.06
C PHE A 287 6.77 -26.97 13.48
N HIS A 288 7.18 -25.86 14.11
CA HIS A 288 7.74 -25.84 15.47
C HIS A 288 8.85 -26.90 15.73
N GLY A 289 9.69 -27.17 14.73
CA GLY A 289 10.83 -28.10 14.84
C GLY A 289 10.49 -29.59 14.71
N SER A 290 9.24 -29.96 14.44
CA SER A 290 8.83 -31.35 14.23
C SER A 290 8.00 -31.55 12.98
N ALA A 291 8.18 -32.67 12.28
CA ALA A 291 7.26 -33.12 11.24
C ALA A 291 6.01 -33.80 11.81
N ALA A 292 5.93 -34.02 13.14
CA ALA A 292 4.73 -34.54 13.78
C ALA A 292 3.57 -33.56 13.58
N PRO A 293 2.44 -33.98 12.98
CA PRO A 293 1.38 -33.05 12.63
C PRO A 293 0.91 -32.22 13.82
N GLU A 294 0.61 -32.84 14.96
CA GLU A 294 0.12 -32.20 16.18
C GLU A 294 0.97 -31.02 16.69
N HIS A 295 2.24 -30.92 16.31
CA HIS A 295 3.11 -29.80 16.68
C HIS A 295 3.03 -28.61 15.70
N ALA A 296 2.45 -28.82 14.53
CA ALA A 296 2.36 -27.79 13.51
C ALA A 296 1.08 -26.98 13.60
N TRP A 297 1.20 -25.68 13.36
CA TRP A 297 0.10 -24.74 13.15
C TRP A 297 -0.05 -24.44 11.66
N ILE A 298 -1.28 -24.59 11.15
CA ILE A 298 -1.64 -24.36 9.75
C ILE A 298 -2.44 -23.07 9.64
N GLY A 299 -1.98 -22.13 8.82
CA GLY A 299 -2.78 -20.99 8.40
C GLY A 299 -3.83 -21.44 7.40
N ASP A 300 -5.08 -21.12 7.67
CA ASP A 300 -6.26 -21.41 6.86
C ASP A 300 -6.62 -20.26 5.92
N TYR A 301 -5.61 -19.53 5.47
CA TYR A 301 -5.75 -18.39 4.57
C TYR A 301 -4.67 -18.40 3.50
N THR A 302 -4.96 -17.69 2.42
CA THR A 302 -4.07 -17.50 1.28
C THR A 302 -3.96 -16.03 0.91
N ASN A 303 -2.90 -15.71 0.18
CA ASN A 303 -2.69 -14.41 -0.43
C ASN A 303 -2.75 -14.55 -1.96
N VAL A 304 -3.25 -13.53 -2.67
CA VAL A 304 -3.38 -13.58 -4.12
C VAL A 304 -2.03 -13.66 -4.87
N THR A 305 -0.94 -13.13 -4.30
CA THR A 305 0.42 -13.39 -4.76
C THR A 305 0.76 -14.88 -4.69
N ASN A 306 0.44 -15.55 -3.58
CA ASN A 306 0.69 -16.99 -3.44
C ASN A 306 -0.09 -17.78 -4.48
N ILE A 307 -1.34 -17.41 -4.75
CA ILE A 307 -2.13 -18.03 -5.82
C ILE A 307 -1.42 -17.84 -7.17
N GLY A 308 -1.00 -16.62 -7.50
CA GLY A 308 -0.29 -16.31 -8.74
C GLY A 308 0.99 -17.14 -8.90
N LEU A 309 1.83 -17.19 -7.87
CA LEU A 309 3.06 -17.99 -7.86
C LEU A 309 2.77 -19.49 -7.96
N PHE A 310 1.74 -19.99 -7.26
CA PHE A 310 1.37 -21.40 -7.33
C PHE A 310 0.90 -21.82 -8.72
N LEU A 311 0.22 -20.94 -9.46
CA LEU A 311 -0.09 -21.17 -10.88
C LEU A 311 1.19 -21.34 -11.72
N ILE A 312 2.22 -20.52 -11.47
CA ILE A 312 3.53 -20.63 -12.12
C ILE A 312 4.22 -21.93 -11.71
N ASP A 313 4.20 -22.28 -10.43
CA ASP A 313 4.82 -23.50 -9.90
C ASP A 313 4.22 -24.76 -10.52
N ILE A 314 2.90 -24.81 -10.74
CA ILE A 314 2.24 -25.94 -11.41
C ILE A 314 2.75 -26.09 -12.86
N ILE A 315 2.95 -24.98 -13.58
CA ILE A 315 3.51 -25.00 -14.94
C ILE A 315 4.98 -25.43 -14.91
N ALA A 316 5.78 -24.88 -13.99
CA ALA A 316 7.18 -25.26 -13.83
C ALA A 316 7.32 -26.75 -13.49
N ALA A 317 6.51 -27.29 -12.60
CA ALA A 317 6.50 -28.71 -12.24
C ALA A 317 6.16 -29.60 -13.43
N ARG A 318 5.26 -29.17 -14.32
CA ARG A 318 4.96 -29.87 -15.57
C ARG A 318 6.17 -29.85 -16.52
N GLU A 319 6.78 -28.69 -16.70
CA GLU A 319 7.92 -28.52 -17.62
C GLU A 319 9.19 -29.25 -17.15
N LEU A 320 9.39 -29.34 -15.83
CA LEU A 320 10.43 -30.16 -15.20
C LEU A 320 10.09 -31.66 -15.14
N GLY A 321 8.90 -32.06 -15.61
CA GLY A 321 8.46 -33.46 -15.65
C GLY A 321 8.12 -34.08 -14.29
N PHE A 322 7.85 -33.26 -13.27
CA PHE A 322 7.42 -33.74 -11.94
C PHE A 322 5.96 -34.16 -11.92
N ILE A 323 5.14 -33.55 -12.76
CA ILE A 323 3.73 -33.91 -12.99
C ILE A 323 3.46 -33.95 -14.50
N ASN A 324 2.45 -34.72 -14.90
CA ASN A 324 2.03 -34.78 -16.30
C ASN A 324 1.06 -33.64 -16.66
N ALA A 325 0.76 -33.49 -17.96
CA ALA A 325 -0.12 -32.44 -18.46
C ALA A 325 -1.56 -32.52 -17.92
N SER A 326 -2.10 -33.73 -17.71
CA SER A 326 -3.45 -33.91 -17.16
C SER A 326 -3.51 -33.44 -15.71
N GLU A 327 -2.55 -33.86 -14.88
CA GLU A 327 -2.48 -33.44 -13.48
C GLU A 327 -2.31 -31.92 -13.35
N ALA A 328 -1.43 -31.32 -14.16
CA ALA A 328 -1.25 -29.87 -14.19
C ALA A 328 -2.56 -29.15 -14.53
N ARG A 329 -3.25 -29.58 -15.58
CA ARG A 329 -4.54 -29.01 -16.00
C ARG A 329 -5.59 -29.14 -14.90
N ASP A 330 -5.67 -30.28 -14.22
CA ASP A 330 -6.69 -30.53 -13.20
C ASP A 330 -6.44 -29.68 -11.94
N ARG A 331 -5.18 -29.52 -11.53
CA ARG A 331 -4.78 -28.61 -10.44
C ARG A 331 -5.12 -27.16 -10.77
N LEU A 332 -4.68 -26.68 -11.94
CA LEU A 332 -4.97 -25.32 -12.42
C LEU A 332 -6.48 -25.07 -12.52
N SER A 333 -7.23 -26.03 -13.06
CA SER A 333 -8.69 -25.91 -13.22
C SER A 333 -9.40 -25.71 -11.89
N ARG A 334 -8.93 -26.38 -10.82
CA ARG A 334 -9.45 -26.26 -9.46
C ARG A 334 -9.14 -24.89 -8.86
N THR A 335 -7.89 -24.45 -8.92
CA THR A 335 -7.47 -23.12 -8.45
C THR A 335 -8.25 -22.00 -9.16
N LEU A 336 -8.37 -22.08 -10.49
CA LEU A 336 -9.17 -21.13 -11.28
C LEU A 336 -10.65 -21.15 -10.91
N ALA A 337 -11.22 -22.32 -10.55
CA ALA A 337 -12.62 -22.42 -10.15
C ALA A 337 -12.87 -21.72 -8.81
N SER A 338 -11.89 -21.78 -7.90
CA SER A 338 -11.93 -21.00 -6.65
C SER A 338 -11.82 -19.51 -6.91
N LEU A 339 -10.87 -19.06 -7.75
CA LEU A 339 -10.74 -17.64 -8.15
C LEU A 339 -12.02 -17.09 -8.80
N GLU A 340 -12.77 -17.91 -9.55
CA GLU A 340 -14.04 -17.49 -10.15
C GLU A 340 -15.17 -17.29 -9.11
N ARG A 341 -15.00 -17.77 -7.88
CA ARG A 341 -15.96 -17.66 -6.77
C ARG A 341 -15.61 -16.60 -5.73
N LEU A 342 -14.34 -16.18 -5.65
CA LEU A 342 -13.90 -15.20 -4.66
C LEU A 342 -14.59 -13.85 -4.85
N GLU A 343 -14.94 -13.20 -3.73
CA GLU A 343 -15.42 -11.81 -3.74
C GLU A 343 -14.35 -10.89 -4.35
N THR A 344 -14.75 -9.91 -5.16
CA THR A 344 -13.83 -8.94 -5.78
C THR A 344 -14.34 -7.52 -5.58
N TRP A 345 -13.43 -6.55 -5.70
CA TRP A 345 -13.74 -5.12 -5.72
C TRP A 345 -13.23 -4.52 -7.03
N GLN A 346 -14.16 -4.01 -7.84
CA GLN A 346 -13.86 -3.47 -9.18
C GLN A 346 -13.06 -4.44 -10.06
N GLY A 347 -13.36 -5.74 -9.97
CA GLY A 347 -12.67 -6.80 -10.71
C GLY A 347 -11.38 -7.31 -10.06
N PHE A 348 -10.80 -6.58 -9.11
CA PHE A 348 -9.61 -6.98 -8.36
C PHE A 348 -9.93 -7.84 -7.15
N PHE A 349 -8.99 -8.71 -6.81
CA PHE A 349 -9.08 -9.55 -5.63
C PHE A 349 -8.57 -8.82 -4.38
N PHE A 350 -9.16 -9.15 -3.24
CA PHE A 350 -8.66 -8.74 -1.93
C PHE A 350 -7.34 -9.44 -1.63
N ASN A 351 -6.53 -8.84 -0.75
CA ASN A 351 -5.20 -9.33 -0.48
C ASN A 351 -5.21 -10.76 0.11
N TYR A 352 -6.19 -11.06 0.97
CA TYR A 352 -6.30 -12.34 1.67
C TYR A 352 -7.71 -12.92 1.66
N TYR A 353 -7.77 -14.25 1.58
CA TYR A 353 -9.00 -15.06 1.66
C TYR A 353 -8.80 -16.27 2.57
N ASP A 354 -9.86 -16.70 3.23
CA ASP A 354 -9.90 -17.97 3.93
C ASP A 354 -9.95 -19.14 2.91
N THR A 355 -9.10 -20.15 3.07
CA THR A 355 -9.02 -21.27 2.12
C THR A 355 -10.11 -22.33 2.32
N THR A 356 -10.81 -22.28 3.45
CA THR A 356 -11.87 -23.22 3.84
C THR A 356 -13.25 -22.74 3.40
N THR A 357 -13.57 -21.45 3.55
CA THR A 357 -14.87 -20.86 3.21
C THR A 357 -14.83 -19.97 1.97
N LEU A 358 -13.65 -19.58 1.48
CA LEU A 358 -13.43 -18.62 0.39
C LEU A 358 -13.86 -17.19 0.70
N GLU A 359 -14.23 -16.89 1.95
CA GLU A 359 -14.55 -15.53 2.37
C GLU A 359 -13.28 -14.66 2.40
N ARG A 360 -13.40 -13.40 1.99
CA ARG A 360 -12.29 -12.46 2.13
C ARG A 360 -11.98 -12.25 3.61
N THR A 361 -10.70 -12.08 3.93
CA THR A 361 -10.22 -11.78 5.29
C THR A 361 -9.51 -10.43 5.36
N SER A 362 -9.48 -9.69 4.25
CA SER A 362 -8.89 -8.37 4.13
C SER A 362 -9.86 -7.36 3.50
N HIS A 363 -9.75 -6.10 3.90
CA HIS A 363 -10.36 -4.97 3.20
C HIS A 363 -9.43 -4.36 2.15
N PHE A 364 -8.19 -4.83 2.08
CA PHE A 364 -7.15 -4.26 1.24
C PHE A 364 -7.11 -4.94 -0.13
N VAL A 365 -7.04 -4.12 -1.17
CA VAL A 365 -6.80 -4.53 -2.56
C VAL A 365 -5.45 -3.95 -2.97
N SER A 366 -4.50 -4.83 -3.28
CA SER A 366 -3.09 -4.50 -3.48
C SER A 366 -2.71 -4.46 -4.96
N PHE A 367 -1.96 -3.45 -5.38
CA PHE A 367 -1.46 -3.37 -6.74
C PHE A 367 -0.48 -4.51 -7.05
N VAL A 368 0.52 -4.72 -6.19
CA VAL A 368 1.57 -5.72 -6.42
C VAL A 368 1.00 -7.12 -6.34
N ASP A 369 0.13 -7.40 -5.38
CA ASP A 369 -0.41 -8.75 -5.25
C ASP A 369 -1.32 -9.11 -6.43
N SER A 370 -2.11 -8.14 -6.92
CA SER A 370 -2.90 -8.30 -8.15
C SER A 370 -2.01 -8.53 -9.38
N ALA A 371 -0.90 -7.80 -9.49
CA ALA A 371 0.05 -7.97 -10.58
C ALA A 371 0.68 -9.38 -10.62
N TRP A 372 1.02 -9.94 -9.47
CA TRP A 372 1.56 -11.30 -9.39
C TRP A 372 0.52 -12.38 -9.70
N LEU A 373 -0.74 -12.18 -9.29
CA LEU A 373 -1.83 -13.04 -9.75
C LEU A 373 -1.99 -12.98 -11.28
N THR A 374 -2.02 -11.78 -11.86
CA THR A 374 -2.12 -11.61 -13.32
C THR A 374 -0.92 -12.21 -14.05
N ALA A 375 0.30 -12.10 -13.52
CA ALA A 375 1.47 -12.77 -14.08
C ALA A 375 1.29 -14.30 -14.12
N GLY A 376 0.84 -14.91 -13.02
CA GLY A 376 0.53 -16.34 -12.98
C GLY A 376 -0.56 -16.74 -13.97
N LEU A 377 -1.62 -15.95 -14.10
CA LEU A 377 -2.67 -16.16 -15.10
C LEU A 377 -2.15 -16.04 -16.53
N MET A 378 -1.24 -15.10 -16.81
CA MET A 378 -0.58 -14.97 -18.11
C MET A 378 0.27 -16.19 -18.43
N VAL A 379 1.03 -16.72 -17.47
CA VAL A 379 1.81 -17.96 -17.66
C VAL A 379 0.87 -19.12 -18.00
N VAL A 380 -0.21 -19.34 -17.23
CA VAL A 380 -1.18 -20.41 -17.52
C VAL A 380 -1.85 -20.23 -18.88
N ARG A 381 -2.25 -19.00 -19.22
CA ARG A 381 -2.89 -18.68 -20.51
C ARG A 381 -2.01 -19.09 -21.69
N ASN A 382 -0.70 -18.86 -21.60
CA ASN A 382 0.26 -19.19 -22.66
C ASN A 382 0.66 -20.67 -22.65
N SER A 383 0.61 -21.33 -21.50
CA SER A 383 1.12 -22.69 -21.33
C SER A 383 0.05 -23.79 -21.41
N VAL A 384 -1.24 -23.47 -21.26
CA VAL A 384 -2.38 -24.41 -21.27
C VAL A 384 -3.54 -23.85 -22.10
N PRO A 385 -3.59 -24.12 -23.42
CA PRO A 385 -4.60 -23.55 -24.33
C PRO A 385 -6.06 -23.76 -23.89
N GLU A 386 -6.37 -24.90 -23.26
CA GLU A 386 -7.71 -25.24 -22.78
C GLU A 386 -8.20 -24.31 -21.66
N LEU A 387 -7.28 -23.68 -20.92
CA LEU A 387 -7.60 -22.75 -19.84
C LEU A 387 -7.46 -21.28 -20.24
N ALA A 388 -6.93 -21.00 -21.43
CA ALA A 388 -6.62 -19.65 -21.89
C ALA A 388 -7.84 -18.71 -21.85
N GLY A 389 -9.03 -19.21 -22.19
CA GLY A 389 -10.26 -18.42 -22.13
C GLY A 389 -10.66 -18.01 -20.71
N ARG A 390 -10.46 -18.88 -19.71
CA ARG A 390 -10.73 -18.57 -18.29
C ARG A 390 -9.73 -17.54 -17.78
N CYS A 391 -8.44 -17.77 -18.02
CA CYS A 391 -7.38 -16.84 -17.65
C CYS A 391 -7.57 -15.46 -18.29
N THR A 392 -7.95 -15.40 -19.58
CA THR A 392 -8.21 -14.13 -20.27
C THR A 392 -9.33 -13.35 -19.57
N ARG A 393 -10.45 -13.99 -19.22
CA ARG A 393 -11.54 -13.30 -18.48
C ARG A 393 -11.11 -12.79 -17.10
N LEU A 394 -10.23 -13.52 -16.41
CA LEU A 394 -9.65 -13.10 -15.13
C LEU A 394 -8.69 -11.91 -15.29
N ILE A 395 -7.87 -11.89 -16.35
CA ILE A 395 -6.94 -10.80 -16.63
C ILE A 395 -7.66 -9.54 -17.11
N GLU A 396 -8.69 -9.66 -17.95
CA GLU A 396 -9.37 -8.50 -18.55
C GLU A 396 -10.30 -7.76 -17.59
N ARG A 397 -10.74 -8.39 -16.49
CA ARG A 397 -11.54 -7.70 -15.46
C ARG A 397 -10.70 -6.80 -14.54
N GLU A 398 -9.38 -7.01 -14.50
CA GLU A 398 -8.46 -6.16 -13.74
C GLU A 398 -8.01 -4.98 -14.61
N ASN A 399 -8.54 -3.78 -14.32
CA ASN A 399 -8.11 -2.54 -14.96
C ASN A 399 -7.17 -1.77 -14.01
N TYR A 400 -5.87 -1.82 -14.29
CA TYR A 400 -4.85 -1.24 -13.44
C TYR A 400 -4.87 0.29 -13.38
N GLN A 401 -5.65 0.96 -14.22
CA GLN A 401 -5.89 2.40 -14.10
C GLN A 401 -6.40 2.79 -12.71
N VAL A 402 -7.11 1.88 -12.02
CA VAL A 402 -7.57 2.13 -10.64
C VAL A 402 -6.42 2.46 -9.69
N PHE A 403 -5.25 1.87 -9.85
CA PHE A 403 -4.08 2.15 -9.01
C PHE A 403 -3.24 3.31 -9.53
N TYR A 404 -3.45 3.76 -10.76
CA TYR A 404 -2.63 4.81 -11.36
C TYR A 404 -3.04 6.19 -10.86
N ASP A 405 -2.07 6.94 -10.35
CA ASP A 405 -2.25 8.36 -10.05
C ASP A 405 -1.76 9.22 -11.23
N PRO A 406 -2.65 9.91 -11.96
CA PRO A 406 -2.23 10.74 -13.09
C PRO A 406 -1.43 11.99 -12.69
N ALA A 407 -1.58 12.49 -11.45
CA ALA A 407 -0.81 13.64 -10.97
C ALA A 407 0.64 13.25 -10.67
N ASP A 408 0.81 12.14 -9.94
CA ASP A 408 2.15 11.65 -9.59
C ASP A 408 2.79 10.83 -10.72
N GLN A 409 1.96 10.31 -11.65
CA GLN A 409 2.28 9.37 -12.72
C GLN A 409 2.86 8.06 -12.20
N LEU A 410 2.38 7.62 -11.03
CA LEU A 410 2.87 6.46 -10.30
C LEU A 410 1.72 5.54 -9.89
N MET A 411 2.02 4.27 -9.68
CA MET A 411 1.05 3.30 -9.16
C MET A 411 0.99 3.42 -7.64
N MET A 412 -0.21 3.53 -7.11
CA MET A 412 -0.49 3.57 -5.67
C MET A 412 -0.32 2.18 -5.07
N HIS A 413 -0.06 2.12 -3.77
CA HIS A 413 0.11 0.87 -3.04
C HIS A 413 -1.15 -0.03 -3.13
N GLY A 414 -2.31 0.58 -2.94
CA GLY A 414 -3.60 -0.10 -3.05
C GLY A 414 -4.76 0.68 -2.44
N TYR A 415 -5.86 -0.01 -2.19
CA TYR A 415 -7.10 0.56 -1.65
C TYR A 415 -7.58 -0.22 -0.43
N TYR A 416 -7.99 0.50 0.61
CA TYR A 416 -8.80 -0.06 1.68
C TYR A 416 -10.27 0.20 1.34
N VAL A 417 -11.00 -0.83 0.93
CA VAL A 417 -12.33 -0.65 0.31
C VAL A 417 -13.39 -0.11 1.27
N HIS A 418 -13.16 -0.22 2.58
CA HIS A 418 -14.02 0.31 3.63
C HIS A 418 -13.67 1.75 4.03
N LEU A 419 -12.58 2.29 3.48
CA LEU A 419 -12.16 3.68 3.68
C LEU A 419 -12.51 4.52 2.44
N PRO A 420 -12.77 5.83 2.62
CA PRO A 420 -13.05 6.72 1.49
C PRO A 420 -11.82 7.08 0.65
N HIS A 421 -10.63 6.58 1.02
CA HIS A 421 -9.36 6.98 0.44
C HIS A 421 -8.49 5.76 0.14
N ARG A 422 -7.63 5.89 -0.87
CA ARG A 422 -6.56 4.95 -1.19
C ARG A 422 -5.44 4.98 -0.13
N ALA A 423 -4.56 3.99 -0.17
CA ALA A 423 -3.35 3.98 0.65
C ALA A 423 -2.46 5.20 0.36
N GLU A 424 -1.75 5.69 1.38
CA GLU A 424 -0.93 6.91 1.28
C GLU A 424 0.27 6.75 0.33
N TYR A 425 0.83 5.54 0.25
CA TYR A 425 2.08 5.28 -0.46
C TYR A 425 1.89 4.93 -1.93
N ASN A 426 2.93 5.18 -2.73
CA ASN A 426 3.03 4.77 -4.12
C ASN A 426 4.30 3.92 -4.36
N TYR A 427 4.28 3.13 -5.42
CA TYR A 427 5.41 2.39 -5.94
C TYR A 427 6.24 3.27 -6.85
N GLY A 428 7.06 4.11 -6.21
CA GLY A 428 7.88 5.11 -6.88
C GLY A 428 9.26 4.65 -7.32
N LEU A 429 9.77 3.48 -6.93
CA LEU A 429 11.13 3.02 -7.27
C LEU A 429 11.09 1.98 -8.39
N LEU A 430 11.93 2.14 -9.41
CA LEU A 430 11.98 1.22 -10.56
C LEU A 430 12.54 -0.15 -10.17
N TYR A 431 13.57 -0.17 -9.33
CA TYR A 431 14.27 -1.41 -8.98
C TYR A 431 13.63 -2.08 -7.75
N SER A 432 12.36 -2.45 -7.89
CA SER A 432 11.54 -3.14 -6.89
C SER A 432 10.66 -4.20 -7.55
N GLU A 433 9.93 -4.97 -6.73
CA GLU A 433 9.01 -6.02 -7.14
C GLU A 433 7.81 -5.48 -7.93
N ALA A 434 7.43 -4.22 -7.67
CA ALA A 434 6.28 -3.57 -8.31
C ALA A 434 6.48 -3.24 -9.78
N ARG A 435 7.71 -3.30 -10.29
CA ARG A 435 8.00 -3.03 -11.71
C ARG A 435 7.33 -4.02 -12.65
N LEU A 436 7.11 -5.27 -12.20
CA LEU A 436 6.36 -6.25 -12.98
C LEU A 436 4.93 -5.76 -13.23
N GLY A 437 4.23 -5.36 -12.18
CA GLY A 437 2.87 -4.81 -12.30
C GLY A 437 2.82 -3.57 -13.18
N SER A 438 3.86 -2.74 -13.14
CA SER A 438 3.98 -1.55 -13.97
C SER A 438 4.06 -1.93 -15.46
N LEU A 439 4.86 -2.94 -15.81
CA LEU A 439 4.93 -3.46 -17.18
C LEU A 439 3.64 -4.13 -17.63
N ILE A 440 2.98 -4.89 -16.74
CA ILE A 440 1.69 -5.52 -17.02
C ILE A 440 0.63 -4.46 -17.33
N ALA A 441 0.53 -3.42 -16.50
CA ALA A 441 -0.42 -2.32 -16.67
C ALA A 441 -0.19 -1.55 -17.98
N ILE A 442 1.07 -1.26 -18.33
CA ILE A 442 1.45 -0.65 -19.60
C ILE A 442 1.13 -1.59 -20.78
N GLY A 443 1.47 -2.87 -20.68
CA GLY A 443 1.25 -3.86 -21.72
C GLY A 443 -0.23 -4.15 -21.99
N LYS A 444 -1.09 -3.99 -20.98
CA LYS A 444 -2.56 -4.02 -21.11
C LYS A 444 -3.13 -2.73 -21.71
N GLY A 445 -2.38 -1.64 -21.71
CA GLY A 445 -2.85 -0.32 -22.14
C GLY A 445 -3.64 0.45 -21.07
N ASP A 446 -3.69 -0.06 -19.83
CA ASP A 446 -4.41 0.58 -18.72
C ASP A 446 -3.70 1.86 -18.23
N VAL A 447 -2.39 1.92 -18.43
CA VAL A 447 -1.51 2.98 -17.89
C VAL A 447 -0.53 3.45 -18.98
N PRO A 448 -0.27 4.76 -19.10
CA PRO A 448 0.66 5.28 -20.12
C PRO A 448 2.11 4.88 -19.84
N GLU A 449 2.91 4.76 -20.91
CA GLU A 449 4.34 4.39 -20.82
C GLU A 449 5.18 5.38 -20.00
N GLU A 450 4.75 6.64 -19.91
CA GLU A 450 5.39 7.68 -19.09
C GLU A 450 5.55 7.25 -17.63
N HIS A 451 4.62 6.44 -17.11
CA HIS A 451 4.71 5.87 -15.78
C HIS A 451 6.05 5.15 -15.55
N TRP A 452 6.50 4.36 -16.54
CA TRP A 452 7.76 3.64 -16.47
C TRP A 452 8.92 4.59 -16.20
N TYR A 453 8.94 5.75 -16.84
CA TYR A 453 10.01 6.74 -16.75
C TYR A 453 9.91 7.64 -15.51
N ARG A 454 8.73 7.74 -14.90
CA ARG A 454 8.52 8.49 -13.67
C ARG A 454 9.17 7.85 -12.45
N MET A 455 9.24 6.52 -12.38
CA MET A 455 9.84 5.81 -11.25
C MET A 455 11.30 6.25 -10.99
N ALA A 456 11.72 6.38 -9.74
CA ALA A 456 13.08 6.69 -9.39
C ALA A 456 14.01 5.54 -9.78
N ARG A 457 15.13 5.86 -10.45
CA ARG A 457 16.24 4.93 -10.71
C ARG A 457 17.31 5.01 -9.63
N THR A 458 17.37 6.13 -8.93
CA THR A 458 18.19 6.32 -7.73
C THR A 458 17.38 7.16 -6.78
N PHE A 459 17.56 6.96 -5.48
CA PHE A 459 16.84 7.77 -4.50
C PHE A 459 17.13 9.27 -4.63
N PRO A 460 16.18 10.15 -4.27
CA PRO A 460 16.41 11.59 -4.22
C PRO A 460 17.55 11.98 -3.28
N ARG A 461 18.23 13.10 -3.56
CA ARG A 461 19.37 13.57 -2.75
C ARG A 461 18.99 13.98 -1.33
N TYR A 462 17.77 14.46 -1.14
CA TYR A 462 17.27 14.92 0.15
C TYR A 462 16.86 13.77 1.08
N PHE A 463 16.93 12.51 0.62
CA PHE A 463 16.80 11.35 1.50
C PHE A 463 18.12 11.14 2.25
N ASP A 464 18.25 11.83 3.38
CA ASP A 464 19.41 11.88 4.25
C ASP A 464 19.60 10.64 5.14
N TRP A 465 18.57 9.79 5.26
CA TRP A 465 18.65 8.48 5.94
C TRP A 465 19.54 7.46 5.21
N GLN A 466 19.98 7.75 3.98
CA GLN A 466 20.89 6.88 3.25
C GLN A 466 22.33 7.07 3.69
N SER A 467 23.06 5.95 3.79
CA SER A 467 24.50 5.96 4.07
C SER A 467 25.36 6.55 2.94
N GLN A 468 24.80 6.67 1.73
CA GLN A 468 25.47 7.24 0.56
C GLN A 468 24.50 8.03 -0.30
N SER A 469 24.92 9.17 -0.86
CA SER A 469 24.19 9.81 -1.95
C SER A 469 24.54 9.20 -3.31
N PRO A 470 23.60 9.15 -4.28
CA PRO A 470 23.86 8.65 -5.62
C PRO A 470 25.01 9.38 -6.32
N LYS A 471 25.91 8.63 -6.96
CA LYS A 471 27.06 9.12 -7.71
C LYS A 471 26.68 9.38 -9.17
N ARG A 472 27.35 10.38 -9.79
CA ARG A 472 27.18 10.79 -11.19
C ARG A 472 25.72 10.92 -11.62
N ARG A 473 24.92 11.65 -10.83
CA ARG A 473 23.55 11.97 -11.19
C ARG A 473 23.54 12.88 -12.42
N VAL A 474 23.03 12.36 -13.53
CA VAL A 474 22.89 13.05 -14.81
C VAL A 474 21.51 12.75 -15.38
N GLU A 475 20.90 13.74 -16.02
CA GLU A 475 19.67 13.51 -16.76
C GLU A 475 19.92 12.55 -17.92
N ARG A 476 18.97 11.65 -18.14
CA ARG A 476 18.95 10.73 -19.28
C ARG A 476 17.63 10.87 -19.99
N THR A 477 17.68 10.89 -21.31
CA THR A 477 16.48 10.90 -22.16
C THR A 477 16.40 9.58 -22.92
N VAL A 478 15.30 8.86 -22.76
CA VAL A 478 14.98 7.61 -23.47
C VAL A 478 13.55 7.70 -23.93
N ASN A 479 13.27 7.41 -25.21
CA ASN A 479 11.94 7.51 -25.82
C ASN A 479 11.25 8.88 -25.57
N GLY A 480 12.01 9.96 -25.56
CA GLY A 480 11.48 11.31 -25.30
C GLY A 480 11.21 11.65 -23.83
N TYR A 481 11.38 10.69 -22.91
CA TYR A 481 11.21 10.90 -21.48
C TYR A 481 12.55 11.15 -20.79
N THR A 482 12.62 12.22 -20.00
CA THR A 482 13.81 12.61 -19.24
C THR A 482 13.68 12.23 -17.77
N PHE A 483 14.69 11.54 -17.23
CA PHE A 483 14.73 11.13 -15.83
C PHE A 483 16.18 11.17 -15.27
N PRO A 484 16.35 11.33 -13.94
CA PRO A 484 17.68 11.33 -13.33
C PRO A 484 18.27 9.91 -13.30
N GLY A 485 19.36 9.70 -14.04
CA GLY A 485 20.21 8.52 -13.94
C GLY A 485 21.25 8.67 -12.81
N GLY A 486 21.96 7.58 -12.50
CA GLY A 486 23.01 7.56 -11.48
C GLY A 486 23.30 6.15 -11.01
N TYR A 487 24.16 6.01 -10.00
CA TYR A 487 24.44 4.72 -9.36
C TYR A 487 24.98 4.90 -7.94
N PHE A 488 25.00 3.83 -7.17
CA PHE A 488 25.69 3.69 -5.90
C PHE A 488 26.92 2.81 -6.07
N THR A 489 27.81 2.85 -5.08
CA THR A 489 29.02 2.02 -5.08
C THR A 489 29.12 1.23 -3.78
N TRP A 490 29.39 -0.07 -3.91
CA TRP A 490 29.89 -0.88 -2.80
C TRP A 490 31.25 -1.44 -3.19
N LYS A 491 32.30 -1.04 -2.46
CA LYS A 491 33.70 -1.23 -2.89
C LYS A 491 33.91 -0.66 -4.30
N LYS A 492 34.16 -1.51 -5.31
CA LYS A 492 34.35 -1.13 -6.71
C LYS A 492 33.13 -1.45 -7.60
N MET A 493 32.10 -2.08 -7.05
CA MET A 493 30.91 -2.49 -7.81
C MET A 493 29.90 -1.35 -7.86
N LYS A 494 29.40 -1.05 -9.07
CA LYS A 494 28.32 -0.09 -9.29
C LYS A 494 26.99 -0.83 -9.29
N TYR A 495 26.01 -0.28 -8.60
CA TYR A 495 24.67 -0.87 -8.55
C TYR A 495 23.62 0.20 -8.20
N VAL A 496 22.37 -0.16 -8.34
CA VAL A 496 21.19 0.56 -7.86
C VAL A 496 20.49 -0.35 -6.85
N PRO A 497 20.30 0.06 -5.59
CA PRO A 497 19.59 -0.73 -4.59
C PRO A 497 18.08 -0.70 -4.83
N SER A 498 17.39 -1.70 -4.26
CA SER A 498 15.94 -1.62 -4.01
C SER A 498 15.65 -0.74 -2.79
N TRP A 499 14.40 -0.68 -2.31
CA TRP A 499 14.01 0.13 -1.15
C TRP A 499 14.81 -0.24 0.10
N GLY A 500 14.60 -1.45 0.62
CA GLY A 500 15.31 -1.96 1.80
C GLY A 500 16.65 -2.63 1.48
N GLY A 501 17.01 -2.70 0.20
CA GLY A 501 18.14 -3.50 -0.28
C GLY A 501 17.86 -5.00 -0.35
N SER A 502 16.61 -5.45 -0.13
CA SER A 502 16.24 -6.87 -0.15
C SER A 502 16.43 -7.50 -1.54
N LEU A 503 16.99 -8.72 -1.57
CA LEU A 503 17.07 -9.51 -2.81
C LEU A 503 15.68 -9.88 -3.35
N PHE A 504 14.68 -10.02 -2.47
CA PHE A 504 13.31 -10.31 -2.88
C PHE A 504 12.76 -9.18 -3.76
N GLU A 505 12.77 -7.93 -3.27
CA GLU A 505 12.30 -6.75 -4.01
C GLU A 505 13.04 -6.61 -5.35
N ALA A 506 14.36 -6.84 -5.34
CA ALA A 506 15.20 -6.70 -6.52
C ALA A 506 14.95 -7.78 -7.57
N LEU A 507 14.93 -9.05 -7.16
CA LEU A 507 15.07 -10.20 -8.06
C LEU A 507 13.76 -10.90 -8.38
N MET A 508 12.70 -10.73 -7.57
CA MET A 508 11.44 -11.44 -7.78
C MET A 508 10.90 -11.29 -9.22
N PRO A 509 10.91 -10.09 -9.87
CA PRO A 509 10.44 -9.97 -11.26
C PRO A 509 11.22 -10.81 -12.27
N LEU A 510 12.46 -11.24 -11.98
CA LEU A 510 13.25 -12.11 -12.85
C LEU A 510 12.67 -13.53 -12.98
N LEU A 511 11.72 -13.91 -12.14
CA LEU A 511 10.99 -15.18 -12.27
C LEU A 511 10.19 -15.26 -13.57
N VAL A 512 9.75 -14.11 -14.11
CA VAL A 512 8.93 -14.03 -15.33
C VAL A 512 9.45 -13.02 -16.36
N LEU A 513 10.47 -12.22 -16.01
CA LEU A 513 11.11 -11.25 -16.90
C LEU A 513 12.58 -11.62 -17.14
N ASP A 514 12.93 -11.89 -18.40
CA ASP A 514 14.32 -12.16 -18.78
C ASP A 514 15.13 -10.85 -18.96
N GLU A 515 15.34 -10.14 -17.86
CA GLU A 515 16.04 -8.85 -17.87
C GLU A 515 17.54 -9.00 -18.18
N GLN A 516 18.12 -10.20 -18.03
CA GLN A 516 19.48 -10.47 -18.47
C GLN A 516 19.58 -10.47 -20.00
N ARG A 517 18.57 -11.01 -20.69
CA ARG A 517 18.50 -10.95 -22.15
C ARG A 517 18.08 -9.59 -22.69
N TYR A 518 17.03 -8.99 -22.11
CA TYR A 518 16.40 -7.78 -22.67
C TYR A 518 16.96 -6.48 -22.10
N ALA A 519 17.63 -6.51 -20.95
CA ALA A 519 18.23 -5.34 -20.31
C ALA A 519 19.63 -5.64 -19.70
N PRO A 520 20.57 -6.26 -20.44
CA PRO A 520 21.85 -6.75 -19.90
C PRO A 520 22.71 -5.64 -19.28
N ALA A 521 22.64 -4.42 -19.83
CA ALA A 521 23.41 -3.27 -19.34
C ALA A 521 22.64 -2.41 -18.31
N SER A 522 21.42 -2.81 -17.93
CA SER A 522 20.57 -2.10 -16.97
C SER A 522 20.10 -3.04 -15.86
N LEU A 523 18.84 -3.49 -15.88
CA LEU A 523 18.25 -4.27 -14.80
C LEU A 523 18.95 -5.64 -14.63
N GLY A 524 19.26 -6.33 -15.74
CA GLY A 524 19.97 -7.61 -15.70
C GLY A 524 21.38 -7.51 -15.12
N GLY A 525 22.18 -6.54 -15.58
CA GLY A 525 23.50 -6.28 -15.02
C GLY A 525 23.45 -5.83 -13.55
N ASN A 526 22.41 -5.06 -13.18
CA ASN A 526 22.19 -4.64 -11.81
C ASN A 526 21.82 -5.80 -10.89
N ALA A 527 21.02 -6.76 -11.36
CA ALA A 527 20.68 -7.99 -10.63
C ALA A 527 21.93 -8.79 -10.27
N VAL A 528 22.83 -9.00 -11.24
CA VAL A 528 24.12 -9.69 -10.99
C VAL A 528 24.95 -8.94 -9.93
N ALA A 529 25.05 -7.61 -10.05
CA ALA A 529 25.78 -6.79 -9.08
C ALA A 529 25.15 -6.85 -7.68
N HIS A 530 23.83 -6.76 -7.57
CA HIS A 530 23.10 -6.80 -6.30
C HIS A 530 23.28 -8.15 -5.61
N THR A 531 23.12 -9.26 -6.34
CA THR A 531 23.36 -10.61 -5.81
C THR A 531 24.80 -10.80 -5.34
N GLU A 532 25.79 -10.35 -6.13
CA GLU A 532 27.20 -10.47 -5.77
C GLU A 532 27.57 -9.62 -4.54
N ILE A 533 26.95 -8.45 -4.39
CA ILE A 533 27.11 -7.62 -3.18
C ILE A 533 26.61 -8.38 -1.95
N HIS A 534 25.39 -8.94 -2.00
CA HIS A 534 24.83 -9.71 -0.89
C HIS A 534 25.68 -10.94 -0.57
N ARG A 535 26.11 -11.70 -1.58
CA ARG A 535 26.95 -12.88 -1.41
C ARG A 535 28.32 -12.57 -0.79
N ARG A 536 28.90 -11.40 -1.07
CA ARG A 536 30.17 -10.96 -0.47
C ARG A 536 30.01 -10.26 0.88
N PHE A 537 28.79 -9.87 1.22
CA PHE A 537 28.48 -9.21 2.47
C PHE A 537 28.15 -10.23 3.57
N ALA A 538 27.36 -11.26 3.22
CA ALA A 538 27.18 -12.47 4.02
C ALA A 538 28.52 -13.21 4.16
#